data_AF-A0A6I1VIK0-F1
#
_entry.id   AF-A0A6I1VIK0-F1
#
_cell.length_a   1.000
_cell.length_b   1.000
_cell.length_c   1.000
_cell.angle_alpha   90.00
_cell.angle_beta   90.00
_cell.angle_gamma   90.00
#
_symmetry.space_group_name_H-M   'P 1'
#
loop_
_entity.id
_entity.type
_entity.pdbx_description
1 polymer ?
#
loop_
_entity_poly.entity_id
_entity_poly.type
_entity_poly.pdbx_seq_one_letter_code
_entity_poly.pdbx_strand_id
1 'polypeptide(L)' 'MVLDKIYDVGGNPEKVIPGTFAGQGVNGARGDVFFRVKGNDVVVTKPDGTFVTILKDGVALNPSVQSALKEGIR' A
#
# COMPACT_ATOMS: atom_id res chain seq x y z
N MET A 1 4.15 4.24 -18.35
CA MET A 1 3.27 3.05 -18.39
C MET A 1 2.94 2.59 -16.97
N VAL A 2 2.03 1.62 -16.77
CA VAL A 2 1.67 1.14 -15.41
C VAL A 2 2.88 0.55 -14.68
N LEU A 3 3.75 -0.19 -15.39
CA LEU A 3 4.97 -0.77 -14.82
C LEU A 3 5.92 0.30 -14.29
N ASP A 4 6.20 1.36 -15.06
CA ASP A 4 7.08 2.46 -14.63
C ASP A 4 6.55 3.12 -13.35
N LYS A 5 5.21 3.25 -13.24
CA LYS A 5 4.56 3.82 -12.07
C LYS A 5 4.69 2.91 -10.84
N ILE A 6 4.57 1.59 -11.02
CA ILE A 6 4.80 0.62 -9.94
C ILE A 6 6.25 0.69 -9.46
N TYR A 7 7.22 0.74 -10.37
CA TYR A 7 8.64 0.83 -10.02
C TYR A 7 8.97 2.15 -9.32
N ASP A 8 8.41 3.26 -9.80
CA ASP A 8 8.67 4.56 -9.20
C ASP A 8 8.07 4.68 -7.79
N VAL A 9 6.79 4.34 -7.61
CA VAL A 9 6.12 4.41 -6.31
C VAL A 9 6.67 3.34 -5.34
N GLY A 10 6.91 2.12 -5.82
CA GLY A 10 7.38 1.01 -4.99
C GLY A 10 8.85 1.12 -4.60
N GLY A 11 9.70 1.59 -5.52
CA GLY A 11 11.15 1.75 -5.31
C GLY A 11 11.54 3.05 -4.64
N ASN A 12 10.83 4.15 -4.92
CA ASN A 12 11.11 5.49 -4.39
C ASN A 12 9.87 6.12 -3.70
N PRO A 13 9.30 5.49 -2.67
CA PRO A 13 8.15 6.05 -1.96
C PRO A 13 8.53 7.28 -1.13
N GLU A 14 7.61 8.22 -1.02
CA GLU A 14 7.69 9.35 -0.08
C GLU A 14 7.40 8.89 1.35
N LYS A 15 6.51 7.89 1.50
CA LYS A 15 6.15 7.32 2.81
C LYS A 15 5.89 5.82 2.69
N VAL A 16 6.30 5.08 3.73
CA VAL A 16 5.95 3.66 3.90
C VAL A 16 5.15 3.53 5.19
N ILE A 17 3.95 2.95 5.11
CA ILE A 17 3.03 2.83 6.24
C ILE A 17 2.66 1.37 6.42
N PRO A 18 2.87 0.78 7.62
CA PRO A 18 2.33 -0.54 7.91
C PRO A 18 0.80 -0.49 8.00
N GLY A 19 0.15 -1.56 7.58
CA GLY A 19 -1.29 -1.72 7.77
C GLY A 19 -1.75 -3.10 7.34
N THR A 20 -3.07 -3.29 7.22
CA THR A 20 -3.63 -4.56 6.75
C THR A 20 -4.41 -4.38 5.45
N PHE A 21 -4.40 -5.40 4.59
CA PHE A 21 -5.14 -5.41 3.34
C PHE A 21 -5.88 -6.73 3.15
N ALA A 22 -7.06 -6.66 2.55
CA ALA A 22 -7.89 -7.84 2.33
C ALA A 22 -7.20 -8.85 1.40
N GLY A 23 -7.36 -10.15 1.69
CA GLY A 23 -6.77 -11.23 0.91
C GLY A 23 -5.29 -11.50 1.18
N GLN A 24 -4.66 -10.78 2.10
CA GLN A 24 -3.23 -10.95 2.43
C GLN A 24 -2.99 -11.80 3.68
N GLY A 25 -4.05 -12.19 4.39
CA GLY A 25 -4.00 -13.03 5.58
C GLY A 25 -4.36 -14.49 5.31
N VAL A 26 -4.25 -15.32 6.35
CA VAL A 26 -4.61 -16.75 6.32
C VAL A 26 -6.04 -16.93 5.80
N ASN A 27 -6.24 -17.88 4.88
CA ASN A 27 -7.54 -18.18 4.27
C ASN A 27 -8.23 -16.96 3.62
N GLY A 28 -7.45 -16.01 3.10
CA GLY A 28 -7.99 -14.81 2.42
C GLY A 28 -8.46 -13.71 3.38
N ALA A 29 -8.19 -13.83 4.68
CA ALA A 29 -8.45 -12.78 5.65
C ALA A 29 -7.63 -11.49 5.36
N ARG A 30 -7.85 -10.44 6.15
CA ARG A 30 -6.93 -9.29 6.14
C ARG A 30 -5.57 -9.74 6.68
N GLY A 31 -4.50 -9.30 6.04
CA GLY A 31 -3.14 -9.58 6.49
C GLY A 31 -2.24 -8.37 6.32
N ASP A 32 -1.07 -8.45 6.93
CA ASP A 32 -0.12 -7.35 7.01
C ASP A 32 0.46 -7.00 5.64
N VAL A 33 0.59 -5.70 5.39
CA VAL A 33 1.18 -5.11 4.20
C VAL A 33 1.93 -3.84 4.55
N PHE A 34 2.73 -3.38 3.59
CA PHE A 34 3.19 -2.00 3.53
C PHE A 34 2.47 -1.25 2.42
N PHE A 35 1.96 -0.08 2.77
CA PHE A 35 1.49 0.93 1.82
C PHE A 35 2.64 1.87 1.49
N ARG A 36 3.20 1.74 0.29
CA ARG A 36 4.26 2.60 -0.27
C ARG A 36 3.59 3.73 -1.04
N VAL A 37 3.65 4.93 -0.50
CA VAL A 37 2.90 6.10 -1.00
C VAL A 37 3.84 7.05 -1.72
N LYS A 38 3.40 7.57 -2.87
CA LYS A 38 4.04 8.68 -3.58
C LYS A 38 2.96 9.55 -4.22
N GLY A 39 2.83 10.79 -3.76
CA GLY A 39 1.65 11.60 -4.03
C GLY A 39 0.37 10.90 -3.56
N ASN A 40 -0.61 10.75 -4.47
CA ASN A 40 -1.87 10.05 -4.16
C ASN A 40 -1.86 8.56 -4.47
N ASP A 41 -0.84 8.06 -5.17
CA ASP A 41 -0.77 6.68 -5.59
C ASP A 41 -0.09 5.80 -4.54
N VAL A 42 -0.51 4.54 -4.47
CA VAL A 42 -0.03 3.60 -3.47
C VAL A 42 0.32 2.27 -4.11
N VAL A 43 1.53 1.78 -3.86
CA VAL A 43 1.90 0.39 -4.12
C VAL A 43 1.75 -0.40 -2.83
N VAL A 44 1.08 -1.54 -2.91
CA VAL A 44 0.90 -2.46 -1.79
C VAL A 44 1.92 -3.58 -1.93
N THR A 45 2.72 -3.79 -0.90
CA THR A 45 3.65 -4.93 -0.81
C THR A 45 3.40 -5.74 0.43
N LYS A 46 3.70 -7.03 0.39
CA LYS A 46 3.86 -7.84 1.61
C LYS A 46 5.04 -7.34 2.44
N PRO A 47 5.17 -7.76 3.71
CA PRO A 47 6.32 -7.40 4.55
C PRO A 47 7.66 -7.86 3.99
N ASP A 48 7.68 -8.95 3.21
CA ASP A 48 8.86 -9.46 2.50
C ASP A 48 9.22 -8.68 1.22
N GLY A 49 8.45 -7.64 0.88
CA GLY A 49 8.65 -6.82 -0.32
C GLY A 49 7.94 -7.31 -1.58
N THR A 50 7.26 -8.46 -1.55
CA THR A 50 6.50 -8.99 -2.69
C THR A 50 5.40 -8.01 -3.10
N PHE A 51 5.33 -7.68 -4.39
CA PHE A 51 4.27 -6.85 -4.95
C PHE A 51 2.90 -7.54 -4.84
N VAL A 52 1.89 -6.78 -4.39
CA VAL A 52 0.50 -7.24 -4.30
C VAL A 52 -0.34 -6.54 -5.37
N THR A 53 -0.37 -5.21 -5.33
CA THR A 53 -1.18 -4.40 -6.26
C THR A 53 -0.74 -2.94 -6.25
N ILE A 54 -1.27 -2.16 -7.18
CA ILE A 54 -1.18 -0.71 -7.21
C ILE A 54 -2.58 -0.09 -7.13
N LEU A 55 -2.72 0.93 -6.30
CA LEU A 55 -3.93 1.68 -6.08
C LEU A 55 -3.71 3.10 -6.63
N LYS A 56 -4.34 3.38 -7.77
CA LYS A 56 -4.37 4.75 -8.30
C LYS A 56 -5.23 5.61 -7.38
N ASP A 57 -4.71 6.78 -7.00
CA ASP A 57 -5.37 7.69 -6.04
C ASP A 57 -5.74 7.00 -4.71
N GLY A 58 -4.97 5.97 -4.33
CA GLY A 58 -5.23 5.12 -3.16
C GLY A 58 -5.28 5.87 -1.83
N VAL A 59 -4.55 6.98 -1.69
CA VAL A 59 -4.61 7.85 -0.50
C VAL A 59 -6.01 8.42 -0.29
N ALA A 60 -6.67 8.84 -1.37
CA ALA A 60 -7.99 9.47 -1.32
C ALA A 60 -9.15 8.47 -1.41
N LEU A 61 -8.94 7.32 -2.06
CA LEU A 61 -10.03 6.43 -2.45
C LEU A 61 -10.01 5.07 -1.75
N ASN A 62 -8.89 4.64 -1.14
CA ASN A 62 -8.82 3.32 -0.52
C ASN A 62 -8.98 3.38 1.01
N PRO A 63 -10.04 2.77 1.57
CA PRO A 63 -10.28 2.80 3.02
C PRO A 63 -9.16 2.19 3.86
N SER A 64 -8.47 1.16 3.36
CA SER A 64 -7.38 0.51 4.10
C SER A 64 -6.17 1.44 4.22
N VAL A 65 -5.84 2.16 3.15
CA VAL A 65 -4.78 3.18 3.15
C VAL A 65 -5.16 4.33 4.09
N GLN A 66 -6.40 4.80 4.04
CA GLN A 66 -6.88 5.88 4.92
C GLN A 66 -6.86 5.49 6.39
N SER A 67 -7.21 4.25 6.74
CA SER A 67 -7.10 3.75 8.12
C SER A 67 -5.65 3.77 8.58
N ALA A 68 -4.74 3.20 7.78
CA ALA A 68 -3.32 3.15 8.11
C ALA A 68 -2.70 4.55 8.24
N LEU A 69 -3.11 5.51 7.40
CA LEU A 69 -2.68 6.90 7.50
C LEU A 69 -3.11 7.55 8.82
N LYS A 70 -4.35 7.29 9.28
CA LYS A 70 -4.86 7.83 10.55
C LYS A 70 -4.17 7.19 11.77
N GLU A 71 -3.90 5.89 11.70
CA GLU A 71 -3.26 5.14 12.79
C GLU A 71 -1.77 5.50 12.93
N GLY A 72 -1.08 5.75 11.82
CA GLY A 72 0.33 6.16 11.81
C GLY A 72 0.59 7.64 12.14
N ILE A 73 -0.41 8.38 12.62
CA ILE A 73 -0.29 9.78 13.11
C ILE A 73 -0.24 9.84 14.65
N ARG A 74 -0.37 8.70 15.34
CA ARG A 74 -0.24 8.63 16.81
C ARG A 74 1.20 8.64 17.29
#